data_AF-A0A840SVU1-F1
#
_entry.id   AF-A0A840SVU1-F1
#
_cell.length_a   1.000
_cell.length_b   1.000
_cell.length_c   1.000
_cell.angle_alpha   90.00
_cell.angle_beta   90.00
_cell.angle_gamma   90.00
#
_symmetry.space_group_name_H-M   'P 1'
#
loop_
_entity.id
_entity.type
_entity.pdbx_description
1 polymer ?
#
loop_
_entity_poly.entity_id
_entity_poly.type
_entity_poly.pdbx_seq_one_letter_code
_entity_poly.pdbx_strand_id
1 'polypeptide(L)' 'MATARCDDHRPNDSEHVSYALPLGYPSTAVTCDVVGCAMPARLWLTKDERKAFLAGERLFTIGGGVKIRAADDLFPN' A
#
# COMPACT_ATOMS: atom_id res chain seq x y z
N MET A 1 6.15 -3.29 -7.88
CA MET A 1 5.00 -2.34 -7.98
C MET A 1 4.20 -2.48 -6.70
N ALA A 2 3.55 -1.41 -6.24
CA ALA A 2 2.83 -1.42 -4.98
C ALA A 2 1.81 -2.56 -4.88
N THR A 3 1.63 -3.07 -3.65
CA THR A 3 0.67 -4.12 -3.31
C THR A 3 -0.16 -3.73 -2.09
N ALA A 4 -1.38 -4.25 -2.03
CA ALA A 4 -2.35 -3.95 -0.98
C ALA A 4 -2.47 -5.14 -0.02
N ARG A 5 -1.69 -5.16 1.07
CA ARG A 5 -1.68 -6.25 2.05
C ARG A 5 -1.92 -5.74 3.47
N CYS A 6 -2.58 -6.53 4.32
CA CYS A 6 -2.72 -6.22 5.75
C CYS A 6 -1.42 -6.53 6.52
N ASP A 7 -1.40 -6.26 7.82
CA ASP A 7 -0.27 -6.54 8.71
C ASP A 7 0.12 -8.02 8.76
N ASP A 8 -0.87 -8.90 8.87
CA ASP A 8 -0.66 -10.34 8.95
C ASP A 8 -0.10 -10.93 7.65
N HIS A 9 -0.27 -10.21 6.53
CA HIS A 9 0.15 -10.63 5.20
C HIS A 9 1.17 -9.68 4.57
N ARG A 10 2.04 -9.10 5.41
CA ARG A 10 3.15 -8.24 4.95
C ARG A 10 3.93 -8.91 3.80
N PRO A 11 4.27 -8.18 2.72
CA PRO A 11 5.17 -8.68 1.69
C PRO A 11 6.51 -9.09 2.30
N ASN A 12 6.87 -10.36 2.13
CA ASN A 12 8.16 -10.89 2.56
C ASN A 12 9.18 -10.85 1.42
N ASP A 13 9.40 -9.66 0.89
CA ASP A 13 10.35 -9.39 -0.19
C ASP A 13 11.23 -8.18 0.14
N SER A 14 12.28 -8.00 -0.65
CA SER A 14 13.22 -6.87 -0.53
C SER A 14 12.84 -5.66 -1.38
N GLU A 15 11.75 -5.76 -2.16
CA GLU A 15 11.30 -4.73 -3.09
C GLU A 15 10.47 -3.67 -2.36
N HIS A 16 9.56 -4.10 -1.49
CA HIS A 16 8.67 -3.24 -0.71
C HIS A 16 9.37 -2.78 0.56
N VAL A 17 9.72 -1.50 0.64
CA VAL A 17 10.59 -0.94 1.71
C VAL A 17 9.86 -0.04 2.70
N SER A 18 8.63 0.32 2.38
CA SER A 18 7.77 1.18 3.21
C SER A 18 6.31 0.87 2.91
N TYR A 19 5.40 1.33 3.76
CA TYR A 19 3.98 1.35 3.44
C TYR A 19 3.38 2.71 3.74
N ALA A 20 2.36 3.07 2.95
CA ALA A 20 1.46 4.17 3.21
C ALA A 20 0.06 3.62 3.53
N LEU A 21 -0.77 4.46 4.15
CA LEU A 21 -2.16 4.10 4.43
C LEU A 21 -3.06 4.56 3.29
N PRO A 22 -3.98 3.72 2.78
CA PRO A 22 -5.04 4.19 1.90
C PRO A 22 -5.91 5.25 2.60
N LEU A 23 -6.50 6.16 1.81
CA LEU A 23 -7.43 7.16 2.34
C LEU A 23 -8.54 6.48 3.17
N GLY A 24 -8.78 6.99 4.38
CA GLY A 24 -9.82 6.49 5.29
C GLY A 24 -9.44 5.26 6.11
N TYR A 25 -8.20 4.75 6.02
CA TYR A 25 -7.73 3.63 6.85
C TYR A 25 -7.93 3.94 8.36
N PRO A 26 -8.42 2.98 9.18
CA PRO A 26 -8.72 1.58 8.84
C PRO A 26 -10.08 1.36 8.15
N SER A 27 -10.99 2.34 8.13
CA SER A 27 -12.30 2.28 7.47
C SER A 27 -12.23 2.48 5.94
N THR A 28 -11.20 1.94 5.29
CA THR A 28 -10.96 2.10 3.85
C THR A 28 -11.67 1.01 3.03
N ALA A 29 -11.94 1.29 1.76
CA ALA A 29 -12.46 0.31 0.81
C ALA A 29 -11.38 -0.66 0.28
N VAL A 30 -10.10 -0.38 0.56
CA VAL A 30 -8.98 -1.23 0.11
C VAL A 30 -8.77 -2.36 1.11
N THR A 31 -9.07 -3.59 0.71
CA THR A 31 -8.83 -4.80 1.50
C THR A 31 -7.57 -5.52 1.04
N CYS A 32 -7.05 -6.41 1.89
CA CYS A 32 -5.93 -7.28 1.57
C CYS A 32 -6.22 -8.10 0.29
N ASP A 33 -5.25 -8.20 -0.61
CA ASP A 33 -5.34 -9.00 -1.84
C ASP A 33 -5.01 -10.50 -1.62
N VAL A 34 -4.89 -10.96 -0.37
CA VAL A 34 -4.82 -12.39 -0.05
C VAL A 34 -6.21 -12.99 -0.13
N VAL A 35 -6.36 -14.09 -0.87
CA VAL A 35 -7.63 -14.81 -1.01
C VAL A 35 -8.19 -15.18 0.37
N GLY A 36 -9.42 -14.75 0.65
CA GLY A 36 -10.10 -15.01 1.92
C GLY A 36 -9.79 -14.03 3.05
N CYS A 37 -8.93 -13.02 2.83
CA CYS A 37 -8.65 -11.98 3.81
C CYS A 37 -9.50 -10.73 3.57
N ALA A 38 -10.28 -10.30 4.57
CA ALA A 38 -11.11 -9.09 4.51
C ALA A 38 -10.55 -7.92 5.35
N MET A 39 -9.31 -8.07 5.87
CA MET A 39 -8.67 -7.02 6.66
C MET A 39 -8.34 -5.80 5.80
N PRO A 40 -8.40 -4.58 6.36
CA PRO A 40 -8.03 -3.38 5.63
C PRO A 40 -6.55 -3.46 5.25
N ALA A 41 -6.26 -3.17 3.98
CA ALA A 41 -4.90 -3.22 3.45
C ALA A 41 -4.12 -1.94 3.75
N ARG A 42 -2.81 -2.11 3.88
CA ARG A 42 -1.82 -1.07 3.72
C ARG A 42 -1.33 -1.09 2.27
N LEU A 43 -0.91 0.07 1.79
CA LEU A 43 -0.30 0.19 0.48
C LEU A 43 1.21 0.07 0.64
N TRP A 44 1.75 -1.12 0.38
CA TRP A 44 3.19 -1.38 0.43
C TRP A 44 3.84 -0.82 -0.82
N LEU A 45 4.87 0.00 -0.63
CA LEU A 45 5.54 0.76 -1.68
C LEU A 45 6.93 0.19 -1.95
N THR A 46 7.26 0.08 -3.23
CA THR A 46 8.63 -0.14 -3.69
C THR A 46 9.53 1.05 -3.37
N LYS A 47 10.85 0.91 -3.58
CA LYS A 47 11.80 2.02 -3.42
C LYS A 47 11.46 3.25 -4.28
N ASP A 48 11.06 3.03 -5.53
CA ASP A 48 10.73 4.12 -6.45
C ASP A 48 9.40 4.78 -6.08
N GLU A 49 8.40 4.00 -5.68
CA GLU A 49 7.12 4.54 -5.23
C GLU A 49 7.25 5.27 -3.89
N ARG A 50 8.13 4.82 -2.99
CA ARG A 50 8.50 5.58 -1.79
C ARG A 50 9.07 6.94 -2.17
N LYS A 51 9.98 6.99 -3.15
CA LYS A 51 10.55 8.26 -3.64
C LYS A 51 9.46 9.15 -4.24
N ALA A 52 8.53 8.58 -5.01
CA ALA A 52 7.38 9.31 -5.56
C ALA A 52 6.48 9.86 -4.45
N PHE A 53 6.18 9.06 -3.42
CA PHE A 53 5.42 9.50 -2.24
C PHE A 53 6.07 10.70 -1.57
N LEU A 54 7.39 10.63 -1.33
CA LEU A 54 8.17 11.71 -0.73
C LEU A 54 8.21 12.96 -1.63
N ALA A 55 8.06 12.80 -2.94
CA ALA A 55 7.91 13.89 -3.91
C ALA A 55 6.48 14.46 -4.01
N GLY A 56 5.52 13.93 -3.23
CA GLY A 56 4.14 14.41 -3.18
C GLY A 56 3.13 13.57 -3.97
N GLU A 57 3.54 12.48 -4.62
CA GLU A 57 2.60 11.56 -5.26
C GLU A 57 1.73 10.89 -4.20
N ARG A 58 0.44 10.74 -4.50
CA ARG A 58 -0.55 10.10 -3.62
C ARG A 58 -1.40 9.07 -4.35
N LEU A 59 -1.31 8.95 -5.66
CA LEU A 59 -2.01 7.96 -6.48
C LEU A 59 -1.02 6.90 -6.95
N PHE A 60 -1.19 5.68 -6.44
CA PHE A 60 -0.35 4.54 -6.79
C PHE A 60 -1.17 3.50 -7.53
N THR A 61 -0.53 2.82 -8.49
CA THR A 61 -1.16 1.73 -9.25
C THR A 61 -0.71 0.40 -8.65
N ILE A 62 -1.66 -0.48 -8.39
CA ILE A 62 -1.40 -1.87 -7.97
C ILE A 62 -1.76 -2.85 -9.10
N GLY A 63 -1.67 -4.15 -8.83
CA GLY A 63 -2.03 -5.22 -9.78
C GLY A 63 -3.37 -4.98 -10.50
N GLY A 64 -3.42 -5.30 -11.79
CA GLY A 64 -4.62 -5.11 -12.61
C GLY A 64 -4.96 -3.66 -12.97
N GLY A 65 -4.06 -2.70 -12.70
CA GLY A 65 -4.25 -1.29 -13.08
C GLY A 65 -5.14 -0.50 -12.12
N VAL A 66 -5.47 -1.06 -10.95
CA VAL A 66 -6.27 -0.39 -9.92
C VAL A 66 -5.45 0.73 -9.29
N LYS A 67 -6.05 1.91 -9.15
CA LYS A 67 -5.41 3.08 -8.52
C LYS A 67 -5.91 3.28 -7.10
N ILE A 68 -4.98 3.44 -6.17
CA ILE A 68 -5.25 3.70 -4.75
C ILE A 68 -4.72 5.08 -4.39
N ARG A 69 -5.56 5.88 -3.72
CA ARG A 69 -5.12 7.14 -3.12
C ARG A 69 -4.64 6.89 -1.69
N ALA A 70 -3.39 7.27 -1.41
CA ALA A 70 -2.80 7.21 -0.08
C ALA A 70 -3.12 8.49 0.74
N ALA A 71 -3.14 8.33 2.06
CA ALA A 71 -3.06 9.40 3.03
C ALA A 71 -1.61 9.92 3.16
N ASP A 72 -1.35 10.82 4.10
CA ASP A 72 -0.04 11.47 4.25
C ASP A 72 0.96 10.67 5.07
N ASP A 73 0.51 9.62 5.78
CA ASP A 73 1.37 8.80 6.61
C ASP A 73 2.20 7.80 5.80
N LEU A 74 3.51 7.80 6.05
CA LEU A 74 4.48 6.87 5.46
C LEU A 74 5.30 6.22 6.57
N PHE A 75 5.37 4.88 6.54
CA PHE A 75 6.01 4.07 7.56
C PHE A 75 7.10 3.18 6.93
N PRO A 76 8.17 2.84 7.67
CA PRO A 76 9.12 1.84 7.22
C PRO A 76 8.47 0.45 7.16
N ASN A 77 8.97 -0.42 6.28
CA ASN A 77 8.59 -1.84 6.24
C ASN A 77 9.17 -2.56 7.46
#